data_AF-A0A8X7UB20-F1
#
_entry.id   AF-A0A8X7UB20-F1
#
_cell.length_a   1.000
_cell.length_b   1.000
_cell.length_c   1.000
_cell.angle_alpha   90.00
_cell.angle_beta   90.00
_cell.angle_gamma   90.00
#
_symmetry.space_group_name_H-M   'P 1'
#
loop_
_entity.id
_entity.type
_entity.pdbx_description
1 polymer ?
#
loop_
_entity_poly.entity_id
_entity_poly.type
_entity_poly.pdbx_seq_one_letter_code
_entity_poly.pdbx_strand_id
1 'polypeptide(L)'
;MVEKRALFLQALLKRLHEVGTLAQISSIQGDQVILVGHRRLRITEKVSEEPLTVKVDHLKDKPFDMDDDVIKATSFEHIGEFTYPRLADFGAAICGANRHQAQEVLEELDVHKRLRLTLELMKKEREISKIQETIAKAIEEKISGEQRRYLLNEQLKAIKKELGVETDDKSALSGEY
;
A
#
# COMPACT_ATOMS: atom_id res chain seq x y z
N MET A 1 28.52 14.56 -18.91
CA MET A 1 27.05 14.31 -18.80
C MET A 1 26.68 12.92 -19.33
N VAL A 2 27.23 12.49 -20.48
CA VAL A 2 27.02 11.16 -21.08
C VAL A 2 27.45 10.00 -20.16
N GLU A 3 28.62 10.11 -19.53
CA GLU A 3 29.19 9.05 -18.69
C GLU A 3 28.37 8.75 -17.42
N LYS A 4 27.82 9.80 -16.78
CA LYS A 4 26.87 9.64 -15.66
C LYS A 4 25.58 8.95 -16.08
N ARG A 5 25.10 9.20 -17.31
CA ARG A 5 23.90 8.56 -17.87
C ARG A 5 24.14 7.08 -18.17
N ALA A 6 25.30 6.73 -18.72
CA ALA A 6 25.70 5.35 -18.98
C ALA A 6 25.85 4.54 -17.68
N LEU A 7 26.50 5.10 -16.66
CA LEU A 7 26.61 4.49 -15.32
C LEU A 7 25.24 4.27 -14.68
N PHE A 8 24.33 5.24 -14.81
CA PHE A 8 22.96 5.12 -14.31
C PHE A 8 22.18 3.99 -15.00
N LEU A 9 22.24 3.92 -16.34
CA LEU A 9 21.62 2.85 -17.12
C LEU A 9 22.16 1.47 -16.74
N GLN A 10 23.49 1.33 -16.60
CA GLN A 10 24.10 0.07 -16.16
C GLN A 10 23.64 -0.34 -14.75
N ALA A 11 23.54 0.61 -13.81
CA ALA A 11 23.04 0.34 -12.47
C ALA A 11 21.56 -0.09 -12.49
N LEU A 12 20.76 0.48 -13.38
CA LEU A 12 19.34 0.16 -13.52
C LEU A 12 19.13 -1.23 -14.15
N LEU A 13 19.94 -1.56 -15.17
CA LEU A 13 19.94 -2.88 -15.82
C LEU A 13 20.30 -4.01 -14.85
N LYS A 14 21.23 -3.79 -13.92
CA LYS A 14 21.58 -4.77 -12.88
C LYS A 14 20.46 -5.03 -11.87
N ARG A 15 19.45 -4.17 -11.82
CA ARG A 15 18.31 -4.25 -10.89
C ARG A 15 17.04 -4.73 -11.57
N LEU A 16 17.09 -5.10 -12.85
CA LEU A 16 15.94 -5.63 -13.57
C LEU A 16 15.66 -7.06 -13.09
N HIS A 17 14.39 -7.35 -12.79
CA HIS A 17 13.98 -8.73 -12.51
C HIS A 17 13.83 -9.50 -13.82
N GLU A 18 14.04 -10.82 -13.77
CA GLU A 18 13.85 -11.69 -14.94
C GLU A 18 12.38 -11.81 -15.31
N VAL A 19 11.47 -11.77 -14.34
CA VAL A 19 10.02 -11.83 -14.57
C VAL A 19 9.41 -10.44 -14.46
N GLY A 20 8.56 -10.11 -15.43
CA GLY A 20 7.85 -8.83 -15.49
C GLY A 20 6.45 -8.96 -16.08
N THR A 21 5.76 -7.83 -16.21
CA THR A 21 4.42 -7.74 -16.80
C THR A 21 4.50 -7.02 -18.14
N LEU A 22 4.02 -7.65 -19.20
CA LEU A 22 3.72 -6.98 -20.47
C LEU A 22 2.59 -5.99 -20.23
N ALA A 23 2.88 -4.70 -20.41
CA ALA A 23 1.90 -3.64 -20.30
C ALA A 23 1.66 -2.99 -21.66
N GLN A 24 0.40 -2.66 -21.93
CA GLN A 24 0.00 -1.85 -23.06
C GLN A 24 -0.22 -0.42 -22.59
N ILE A 25 0.25 0.54 -23.38
CA ILE A 25 -0.10 1.95 -23.18
C ILE A 25 -1.56 2.13 -23.56
N SER A 26 -2.40 2.43 -22.57
CA SER A 26 -3.82 2.70 -22.79
C SER A 26 -4.07 4.15 -23.19
N SER A 27 -3.33 5.09 -22.62
CA SER A 27 -3.46 6.52 -22.90
C SER A 27 -2.21 7.27 -22.48
N ILE A 28 -1.96 8.39 -23.15
CA ILE A 28 -0.90 9.34 -22.81
C ILE A 28 -1.57 10.71 -22.66
N GLN A 29 -1.44 11.32 -21.48
CA GLN A 29 -2.04 12.61 -21.15
C GLN A 29 -0.96 13.56 -20.64
N GLY A 30 -0.37 14.33 -21.57
CA GLY A 30 0.78 15.19 -21.27
C GLY A 30 1.95 14.35 -20.74
N ASP A 31 2.32 14.59 -19.49
CA ASP A 31 3.44 13.91 -18.82
C ASP A 31 3.01 12.60 -18.12
N GLN A 32 1.73 12.22 -18.18
CA GLN A 32 1.21 11.00 -17.56
C GLN A 32 0.97 9.91 -18.59
N VAL A 33 1.38 8.68 -18.25
CA VAL A 33 1.15 7.48 -19.07
C VAL A 33 0.30 6.50 -18.28
N ILE A 34 -0.83 6.09 -18.86
CA ILE A 34 -1.69 5.05 -18.31
C ILE A 34 -1.31 3.72 -18.94
N LEU A 35 -0.91 2.77 -18.10
CA LEU A 35 -0.49 1.43 -18.50
C LEU A 35 -1.49 0.38 -18.04
N VAL A 36 -1.79 -0.59 -18.89
CA VAL A 36 -2.62 -1.74 -18.57
C VAL A 36 -1.78 -3.01 -18.68
N GLY A 37 -1.60 -3.70 -17.56
CA GLY A 37 -0.91 -4.99 -17.52
C GLY A 37 -1.75 -6.10 -18.16
N HIS A 38 -1.13 -6.90 -19.02
CA HIS A 38 -1.79 -7.98 -19.76
C HIS A 38 -1.34 -9.37 -19.30
N ARG A 39 -0.03 -9.65 -19.37
CA ARG A 39 0.51 -11.00 -19.15
C ARG A 39 1.90 -10.97 -18.52
N ARG A 40 2.24 -12.01 -17.79
CA ARG A 40 3.59 -12.25 -17.28
C ARG A 40 4.52 -12.66 -18.41
N LEU A 41 5.73 -12.13 -18.36
CA LEU A 41 6.82 -12.45 -19.26
C LEU A 41 8.08 -12.78 -18.46
N ARG A 42 8.91 -13.66 -19.02
CA ARG A 42 10.29 -13.84 -18.56
C ARG A 42 11.25 -13.30 -19.60
N ILE A 43 12.19 -12.48 -19.19
CA ILE A 43 13.32 -12.05 -19.99
C ILE A 43 14.29 -13.22 -20.13
N THR A 44 14.58 -13.62 -21.36
CA THR A 44 15.45 -14.77 -21.64
C THR A 44 16.84 -14.34 -22.03
N GLU A 45 16.96 -13.27 -22.80
CA GLU A 45 18.24 -12.81 -23.32
C GLU A 45 18.14 -11.32 -23.69
N LYS A 46 19.24 -10.59 -23.46
CA LYS A 46 19.38 -9.19 -23.84
C LYS A 46 19.89 -9.10 -25.28
N VAL A 47 19.22 -8.30 -26.10
CA VAL A 47 19.51 -8.12 -27.52
C VAL A 47 20.25 -6.81 -27.79
N SER A 48 19.84 -5.70 -27.16
CA SER A 48 20.47 -4.38 -27.30
C SER A 48 20.36 -3.59 -25.99
N GLU A 49 21.30 -2.67 -25.73
CA GLU A 49 21.29 -1.81 -24.54
C GLU A 49 20.60 -0.45 -24.77
N GLU A 50 20.66 0.09 -25.99
CA GLU A 50 20.08 1.40 -26.33
C GLU A 50 19.44 1.37 -27.75
N PRO A 51 18.10 1.38 -27.87
CA PRO A 51 17.13 1.16 -26.78
C PRO A 51 17.27 -0.25 -26.19
N LEU A 52 16.98 -0.40 -24.89
CA LEU A 52 16.99 -1.71 -24.23
C LEU A 52 16.02 -2.64 -24.94
N THR A 53 16.56 -3.67 -25.58
CA THR A 53 15.79 -4.69 -26.29
C THR A 53 16.12 -6.04 -25.70
N VAL A 54 15.10 -6.83 -25.39
CA VAL A 54 15.22 -8.16 -24.79
C VAL A 54 14.30 -9.11 -25.53
N LYS A 55 14.66 -10.40 -25.59
CA LYS A 55 13.69 -11.45 -25.93
C LYS A 55 12.99 -11.91 -24.66
N VAL A 56 11.76 -12.37 -24.86
CA VAL A 56 10.84 -12.70 -23.78
C VAL A 56 10.10 -14.00 -24.08
N ASP A 57 9.87 -14.78 -23.03
CA ASP A 57 8.96 -15.92 -23.04
C ASP A 57 7.65 -15.55 -22.33
N HIS A 58 6.52 -16.00 -22.88
CA HIS A 58 5.23 -15.88 -22.22
C HIS A 58 5.10 -16.92 -21.11
N LEU A 59 4.97 -16.45 -19.87
CA LEU A 59 4.70 -17.33 -18.74
C LEU A 59 3.22 -17.63 -18.68
N LYS A 60 2.89 -18.92 -18.61
CA LYS A 60 1.53 -19.41 -18.35
C LYS A 60 1.48 -19.92 -16.91
N ASP A 61 0.34 -19.69 -16.26
CA ASP A 61 0.07 -20.30 -14.97
C ASP A 61 0.08 -21.82 -15.09
N LYS A 62 0.43 -22.51 -14.00
CA LYS A 62 0.30 -23.97 -13.94
C LYS A 62 -1.18 -24.36 -14.02
N PRO A 63 -1.52 -25.52 -14.62
CA PRO A 63 -2.89 -26.03 -14.58
C PRO A 63 -3.35 -26.15 -13.12
N PHE A 64 -4.56 -25.68 -12.83
CA PHE A 64 -5.17 -25.78 -11.52
C PHE A 64 -6.65 -26.17 -11.69
N ASP A 65 -7.19 -26.85 -10.68
CA ASP A 65 -8.60 -27.22 -10.65
C ASP A 65 -9.44 -26.00 -10.25
N MET A 66 -10.37 -25.59 -11.12
CA MET A 66 -11.26 -24.45 -10.87
C MET A 66 -12.33 -24.77 -9.82
N ASP A 67 -12.61 -26.06 -9.60
CA ASP A 67 -13.65 -26.53 -8.70
C ASP A 67 -13.16 -26.85 -7.29
N ASP A 68 -11.85 -26.73 -7.04
CA ASP A 68 -11.22 -27.01 -5.74
C ASP A 68 -11.87 -26.20 -4.59
N ASP A 69 -12.37 -26.91 -3.60
CA ASP A 69 -13.07 -26.36 -2.44
C ASP A 69 -12.19 -25.39 -1.61
N VAL A 70 -10.87 -25.60 -1.60
CA VAL A 70 -9.92 -24.72 -0.90
C VAL A 70 -9.78 -23.38 -1.63
N ILE A 71 -9.77 -23.40 -2.96
CA ILE A 71 -9.71 -22.20 -3.80
C ILE A 71 -11.02 -21.41 -3.65
N LYS A 72 -12.17 -22.09 -3.68
CA LYS A 72 -13.47 -21.49 -3.43
C LYS A 72 -13.55 -20.87 -2.03
N ALA A 73 -13.16 -21.60 -0.98
CA ALA A 73 -13.17 -21.13 0.41
C ALA A 73 -12.29 -19.89 0.64
N THR A 74 -11.18 -19.77 -0.08
CA THR A 74 -10.27 -18.62 0.03
C THR A 74 -10.79 -17.39 -0.70
N SER A 75 -11.65 -17.58 -1.70
CA SER A 75 -12.09 -16.55 -2.65
C SER A 75 -13.56 -16.13 -2.46
N PHE A 76 -14.25 -16.61 -1.41
CA PHE A 76 -15.66 -16.33 -1.18
C PHE A 76 -15.93 -14.84 -0.85
N GLU A 77 -16.13 -14.06 -1.92
CA GLU A 77 -17.19 -13.06 -2.10
C GLU A 77 -17.13 -12.62 -3.58
N HIS A 78 -18.29 -12.53 -4.24
CA HIS A 78 -18.43 -12.17 -5.65
C HIS A 78 -17.68 -10.88 -6.01
N ILE A 79 -16.49 -11.00 -6.59
CA ILE A 79 -15.87 -9.93 -7.38
C ILE A 79 -15.85 -10.45 -8.82
N GLY A 80 -16.84 -10.02 -9.62
CA GLY A 80 -17.15 -10.55 -10.95
C GLY A 80 -15.99 -10.60 -11.95
N GLU A 81 -16.09 -11.42 -13.00
CA GLU A 81 -15.10 -11.63 -14.10
C GLU A 81 -13.62 -11.90 -13.72
N PHE A 82 -13.22 -11.77 -12.46
CA PHE A 82 -11.85 -12.03 -12.03
C PHE A 82 -11.61 -13.53 -11.92
N THR A 83 -10.70 -14.03 -12.76
CA THR A 83 -10.12 -15.36 -12.59
C THR A 83 -9.21 -15.38 -11.36
N TYR A 84 -9.08 -16.52 -10.68
CA TYR A 84 -8.25 -16.67 -9.48
C TYR A 84 -6.80 -16.11 -9.61
N PRO A 85 -6.10 -16.28 -10.75
CA PRO A 85 -4.85 -15.58 -11.01
C PRO A 85 -4.92 -14.07 -10.85
N ARG A 86 -5.92 -13.43 -11.46
CA ARG A 86 -6.08 -11.98 -11.44
C ARG A 86 -6.47 -11.48 -10.06
N LEU A 87 -7.24 -12.26 -9.30
CA LEU A 87 -7.58 -11.92 -7.93
C LEU A 87 -6.33 -11.87 -7.04
N ALA A 88 -5.44 -12.86 -7.17
CA ALA A 88 -4.18 -12.88 -6.41
C ALA A 88 -3.28 -11.68 -6.76
N ASP A 89 -3.20 -11.33 -8.05
CA ASP A 89 -2.39 -10.20 -8.54
C ASP A 89 -2.97 -8.86 -8.10
N PHE A 90 -4.29 -8.72 -8.19
CA PHE A 90 -5.00 -7.54 -7.74
C PHE A 90 -4.83 -7.35 -6.23
N GLY A 91 -5.05 -8.42 -5.44
CA GLY A 91 -4.84 -8.40 -3.99
C GLY A 91 -3.43 -7.97 -3.61
N ALA A 92 -2.42 -8.46 -4.33
CA ALA A 92 -1.02 -8.07 -4.10
C ALA A 92 -0.73 -6.61 -4.50
N ALA A 93 -1.39 -6.10 -5.53
CA ALA A 93 -1.23 -4.72 -6.00
C ALA A 93 -1.91 -3.68 -5.07
N ILE A 94 -3.01 -4.06 -4.41
CA ILE A 94 -3.73 -3.16 -3.49
C ILE A 94 -3.21 -3.23 -2.05
N CYS A 95 -2.63 -4.36 -1.63
CA CYS A 95 -1.97 -4.43 -0.34
C CYS A 95 -0.64 -3.68 -0.42
N GLY A 96 -0.17 -3.10 0.70
CA GLY A 96 1.09 -2.35 0.76
C GLY A 96 2.35 -3.22 0.63
N ALA A 97 2.33 -4.23 -0.24
CA ALA A 97 3.42 -5.14 -0.50
C ALA A 97 4.68 -4.37 -0.88
N ASN A 98 5.79 -4.70 -0.23
CA ASN A 98 7.06 -4.14 -0.64
C ASN A 98 7.50 -4.74 -1.98
N ARG A 99 8.51 -4.14 -2.62
CA ARG A 99 9.02 -4.57 -3.93
C ARG A 99 9.36 -6.07 -3.99
N HIS A 100 9.94 -6.62 -2.93
CA HIS A 100 10.33 -8.03 -2.89
C HIS A 100 9.11 -8.95 -2.84
N GLN A 101 8.13 -8.63 -2.00
CA GLN A 101 6.87 -9.37 -1.89
C GLN A 101 6.05 -9.31 -3.17
N ALA A 102 5.95 -8.13 -3.78
CA ALA A 102 5.26 -7.95 -5.05
C ALA A 102 5.92 -8.79 -6.17
N GLN A 103 7.26 -8.84 -6.18
CA GLN A 103 8.01 -9.67 -7.13
C GLN A 103 7.79 -11.16 -6.88
N GLU A 104 7.77 -11.61 -5.62
CA GLU A 104 7.52 -13.00 -5.24
C GLU A 104 6.14 -13.49 -5.73
N VAL A 105 5.10 -12.66 -5.57
CA VAL A 105 3.76 -12.94 -6.10
C VAL A 105 3.75 -12.95 -7.64
N LEU A 106 4.49 -12.04 -8.27
CA LEU A 106 4.57 -11.97 -9.73
C LEU A 106 5.25 -13.21 -10.32
N GLU A 107 6.26 -13.75 -9.65
CA GLU A 107 7.05 -14.91 -10.09
C GLU A 107 6.37 -16.26 -9.82
N GLU A 108 5.43 -16.32 -8.88
CA GLU A 108 4.71 -17.56 -8.57
C GLU A 108 3.67 -17.89 -9.66
N LEU A 109 3.87 -19.05 -10.31
CA LEU A 109 3.02 -19.57 -11.39
C LEU A 109 1.97 -20.56 -10.89
N ASP A 110 2.14 -21.06 -9.67
CA ASP A 110 1.14 -21.87 -8.98
C ASP A 110 0.10 -20.95 -8.34
N VAL A 111 -1.12 -20.97 -8.90
CA VAL A 111 -2.21 -20.08 -8.47
C VAL A 111 -2.56 -20.28 -7.00
N HIS A 112 -2.50 -21.52 -6.49
CA HIS A 112 -2.82 -21.80 -5.10
C HIS A 112 -1.76 -21.18 -4.17
N LYS A 113 -0.48 -21.35 -4.50
CA LYS A 113 0.60 -20.73 -3.72
C LYS A 113 0.53 -19.21 -3.78
N ARG A 114 0.26 -18.66 -4.96
CA ARG A 114 0.11 -17.22 -5.17
C ARG A 114 -1.03 -16.63 -4.34
N LEU A 115 -2.20 -17.26 -4.34
CA LEU A 115 -3.33 -16.86 -3.48
C LEU A 115 -2.96 -16.86 -1.99
N ARG A 116 -2.20 -17.86 -1.54
CA ARG A 116 -1.73 -17.95 -0.16
C ARG A 116 -0.78 -16.80 0.20
N LEU A 117 0.19 -16.52 -0.67
CA LEU A 117 1.11 -15.38 -0.50
C LEU A 117 0.34 -14.06 -0.41
N THR A 118 -0.57 -13.82 -1.35
CA THR A 118 -1.42 -12.62 -1.35
C THR A 118 -2.28 -12.53 -0.08
N LEU A 119 -2.88 -13.63 0.36
CA LEU A 119 -3.68 -13.67 1.59
C LEU A 119 -2.87 -13.28 2.83
N GLU A 120 -1.62 -13.73 2.93
CA GLU A 120 -0.73 -13.33 4.03
C GLU A 120 -0.43 -11.83 4.01
N LEU A 121 -0.21 -11.25 2.82
CA LEU A 121 -0.01 -9.81 2.68
C LEU A 121 -1.27 -9.03 3.10
N MET A 122 -2.45 -9.47 2.66
CA MET A 122 -3.72 -8.84 3.03
C MET A 122 -4.00 -8.95 4.54
N LYS A 123 -3.65 -10.06 5.19
CA LYS A 123 -3.79 -10.21 6.64
C LYS A 123 -2.92 -9.21 7.40
N LYS A 124 -1.66 -9.05 6.98
CA LYS A 124 -0.73 -8.05 7.56
C LYS A 124 -1.26 -6.63 7.36
N GLU A 125 -1.75 -6.30 6.17
CA GLU A 125 -2.35 -4.99 5.88
C GLU A 125 -3.55 -4.73 6.80
N ARG A 126 -4.43 -5.72 6.97
CA ARG A 126 -5.60 -5.60 7.86
C ARG A 126 -5.19 -5.33 9.31
N GLU A 127 -4.14 -5.97 9.80
CA GLU A 127 -3.62 -5.72 11.15
C GLU A 127 -3.07 -4.30 11.29
N ILE A 128 -2.31 -3.82 10.31
CA ILE A 128 -1.80 -2.45 10.27
C ILE A 128 -2.97 -1.45 10.26
N SER A 129 -3.98 -1.64 9.41
CA SER A 129 -5.15 -0.76 9.35
C SER A 129 -5.90 -0.70 10.70
N LYS A 130 -6.05 -1.84 11.40
CA LYS A 130 -6.69 -1.86 12.73
C LYS A 130 -5.91 -1.06 13.76
N ILE A 131 -4.57 -1.15 13.74
CA ILE A 131 -3.71 -0.37 14.64
C ILE A 131 -3.85 1.12 14.32
N GLN A 132 -3.80 1.49 13.03
CA GLN A 132 -3.98 2.88 12.60
C GLN A 132 -5.34 3.45 13.02
N GLU A 133 -6.42 2.68 12.87
CA GLU A 133 -7.76 3.07 13.32
C GLU A 133 -7.81 3.29 14.84
N THR A 134 -7.18 2.40 15.62
CA THR A 134 -7.11 2.52 17.07
C THR A 134 -6.35 3.77 17.50
N ILE A 135 -5.22 4.05 16.86
CA ILE A 135 -4.43 5.26 17.10
C ILE A 135 -5.23 6.51 16.74
N ALA A 136 -5.91 6.51 15.58
CA ALA A 136 -6.73 7.64 15.15
C ALA A 136 -7.84 7.94 16.16
N LYS A 137 -8.55 6.92 16.65
CA LYS A 137 -9.57 7.06 17.69
C LYS A 137 -8.99 7.62 18.99
N ALA A 138 -7.85 7.12 19.45
CA ALA A 138 -7.20 7.61 20.67
C ALA A 138 -6.78 9.08 20.56
N ILE A 139 -6.31 9.51 19.38
CA ILE A 139 -5.96 10.91 19.11
C ILE A 139 -7.23 11.78 19.12
N GLU A 140 -8.31 11.33 18.47
CA GLU A 140 -9.58 12.04 18.41
C GLU A 140 -10.21 12.22 19.80
N GLU A 141 -10.22 11.16 20.62
CA GLU A 141 -10.69 11.22 22.00
C GLU A 141 -9.90 12.23 22.85
N LYS A 142 -8.56 12.24 22.71
CA LYS A 142 -7.69 13.18 23.41
C LYS A 142 -7.96 14.63 23.00
N ILE A 143 -8.06 14.90 21.70
CA ILE A 143 -8.36 16.25 21.17
C ILE A 143 -9.74 16.71 21.65
N SER A 144 -10.75 15.84 21.55
CA SER A 144 -12.12 16.16 21.99
C SER A 144 -12.16 16.48 23.50
N GLY A 145 -11.43 15.72 24.32
CA GLY A 145 -11.29 15.97 25.74
C GLY A 145 -10.62 17.31 26.06
N GLU A 146 -9.51 17.63 25.36
CA GLU A 146 -8.80 18.90 25.52
C GLU A 146 -9.66 20.10 25.08
N GLN A 147 -10.35 20.00 23.93
CA GLN A 147 -11.28 21.04 23.45
C GLN A 147 -12.45 21.25 24.42
N ARG A 148 -13.04 20.17 24.94
CA ARG A 148 -14.12 20.26 25.94
C ARG A 148 -13.65 20.96 27.21
N ARG A 149 -12.46 20.59 27.72
CA ARG A 149 -11.87 21.24 28.91
C ARG A 149 -11.58 22.71 28.67
N TYR A 150 -11.02 23.06 27.52
CA TYR A 150 -10.77 24.44 27.13
C TYR A 150 -12.06 25.26 27.13
N LEU A 151 -13.12 24.76 26.48
CA LEU A 151 -14.41 25.44 26.41
C LEU A 151 -15.04 25.64 27.79
N LEU A 152 -15.04 24.61 28.64
CA LEU A 152 -15.57 24.71 30.01
C LEU A 152 -14.80 25.73 30.86
N ASN A 153 -13.48 25.81 30.71
CA ASN A 153 -12.66 26.81 31.41
C ASN A 153 -12.97 28.23 30.94
N GLU A 154 -13.17 28.45 29.63
CA GLU A 154 -13.57 29.76 29.12
C GLU A 154 -14.97 30.16 29.60
N GLN A 155 -15.92 29.21 29.64
CA GLN A 155 -17.24 29.44 30.23
C GLN A 155 -17.17 29.79 31.72
N LEU A 156 -16.34 29.08 32.49
CA LEU A 156 -16.13 29.38 33.91
C LEU A 156 -15.51 30.76 34.12
N LYS A 157 -14.54 31.17 33.29
CA LYS A 157 -13.97 32.52 33.34
C LYS A 157 -15.03 33.59 33.02
N ALA A 158 -15.87 33.36 32.02
CA ALA A 158 -16.95 34.28 31.66
C ALA A 158 -17.95 34.44 32.82
N ILE A 159 -18.39 33.34 33.45
CA ILE A 159 -19.30 33.37 34.61
C ILE A 159 -18.65 34.11 35.79
N LYS A 160 -17.38 33.82 36.12
CA LYS A 160 -16.67 34.52 37.21
C LYS A 160 -16.60 36.03 36.98
N LYS A 161 -16.36 36.45 35.74
CA LYS A 161 -16.35 37.85 35.33
C LYS A 161 -17.73 38.51 35.44
N GLU A 162 -18.80 37.83 35.04
CA GLU A 162 -20.18 38.33 35.17
C GLU A 162 -20.63 38.44 36.64
N LEU A 163 -20.20 37.51 37.49
CA LEU A 163 -20.50 37.51 38.92
C LEU A 163 -19.71 38.57 39.72
N GLY A 164 -18.83 39.35 39.07
CA GLY A 164 -18.02 40.38 39.72
C GLY A 164 -16.93 39.82 40.64
N VAL A 165 -16.63 38.51 40.52
CA VAL A 165 -15.53 37.86 41.25
C VAL A 165 -14.27 38.03 40.40
N GLU A 166 -13.65 39.20 40.45
CA GLU A 166 -12.27 39.35 40.00
C GLU A 166 -11.41 38.49 40.93
N THR A 167 -10.87 37.39 40.40
CA THR A 167 -10.05 36.46 41.18
C THR A 167 -8.78 37.17 41.62
N ASP A 168 -8.72 37.48 42.91
CA ASP A 168 -7.53 37.79 43.69
C ASP A 168 -6.72 36.48 43.88
N ASP A 169 -6.25 35.88 42.78
CA ASP A 169 -5.48 34.62 42.78
C ASP A 169 -4.09 34.83 42.15
N LYS A 170 -3.35 35.81 42.68
CA LYS A 170 -1.89 35.91 42.47
C LYS A 170 -1.07 35.47 43.68
N SER A 171 -1.69 34.96 44.75
CA SER A 171 -0.98 34.48 45.93
C SER A 171 -1.38 33.04 46.27
N ALA A 172 -0.63 32.05 45.80
CA ALA A 172 -0.34 30.78 46.52
C ALA A 172 0.30 29.66 45.66
N LEU A 173 1.17 29.95 44.69
CA LEU A 173 2.08 28.92 44.16
C LEU A 173 3.50 29.49 43.92
N SER A 174 4.06 30.07 44.99
CA SER A 174 5.51 30.17 45.19
C SER A 174 5.80 29.54 46.55
N GLY A 175 6.28 28.30 46.53
CA GLY A 175 6.54 27.45 47.69
C GLY A 175 6.03 26.04 47.36
N GLU A 176 6.82 24.99 47.32
CA GLU A 176 8.17 24.71 47.80
C GLU A 176 8.73 23.56 46.95
N TYR A 177 10.07 23.55 46.77
CA TYR A 177 10.98 22.47 46.37
C TYR A 177 10.58 21.45 45.29
#